data_AF-A0A2V8LSM7-F1
#
_entry.id   AF-A0A2V8LSM7-F1
#
_cell.length_a   1.000
_cell.length_b   1.000
_cell.length_c   1.000
_cell.angle_alpha   90.00
_cell.angle_beta   90.00
_cell.angle_gamma   90.00
#
_symmetry.space_group_name_H-M   'P 1'
#
loop_
_entity.id
_entity.type
_entity.pdbx_description
1 polymer ?
#
loop_
_entity_poly.entity_id
_entity_poly.type
_entity_poly.pdbx_seq_one_letter_code
_entity_poly.pdbx_strand_id
1 'polypeptide(L)'
;MAIAKYCKMQPMALVVFLRGCNVGGQRTFRPTLLAEQLKHYDVVNIGAAGTFVIRRRTSLARLRADLSSKLPFETEVIICKGSDLISVASADPFADEPIRSDIVRFVSVFAKRPRCLPSTPMSLPADGEWVLRVLAIEDRFLFGLYRRQMKAISYLGAIDRLFGVRATTRNWNTISTIIKVLRSEGS
;
A
#
# COMPACT_ATOMS: atom_id res chain seq x y z
N MET A 1 -22.74 -7.56 31.31
CA MET A 1 -23.08 -7.89 29.92
C MET A 1 -22.37 -6.93 28.98
N ALA A 2 -21.26 -7.36 28.38
CA ALA A 2 -20.64 -6.75 27.20
C ALA A 2 -19.68 -7.80 26.62
N ILE A 3 -20.15 -8.60 25.67
CA ILE A 3 -19.28 -9.52 24.92
C ILE A 3 -18.48 -8.63 23.98
N ALA A 4 -17.18 -8.48 24.26
CA ALA A 4 -16.24 -7.91 23.31
C ALA A 4 -16.38 -8.68 21.99
N LYS A 5 -16.91 -8.01 20.98
CA LYS A 5 -17.05 -8.57 19.63
C LYS A 5 -15.64 -8.77 19.10
N TYR A 6 -15.07 -9.96 19.29
CA TYR A 6 -13.78 -10.33 18.73
C TYR A 6 -13.88 -10.16 17.21
N CYS A 7 -13.31 -9.08 16.71
CA CYS A 7 -13.06 -8.87 15.30
C CYS A 7 -12.13 -10.00 14.87
N LYS A 8 -12.70 -11.06 14.27
CA LYS A 8 -11.91 -12.13 13.64
C LYS A 8 -11.07 -11.46 12.56
N MET A 9 -9.82 -11.14 12.89
CA MET A 9 -8.83 -10.81 11.89
C MET A 9 -8.71 -12.01 10.94
N GLN A 10 -8.45 -11.74 9.67
CA GLN A 10 -8.03 -12.77 8.72
C GLN A 10 -6.49 -12.83 8.76
N PRO A 11 -5.84 -13.57 9.69
CA PRO A 11 -4.38 -13.62 9.79
C PRO A 11 -3.70 -14.16 8.52
N MET A 12 -4.49 -14.71 7.59
CA MET A 12 -4.01 -15.31 6.34
C MET A 12 -4.31 -14.48 5.09
N ALA A 13 -5.01 -13.33 5.20
CA ALA A 13 -5.31 -12.51 4.04
C ALA A 13 -4.03 -11.88 3.45
N LEU A 14 -3.96 -11.80 2.13
CA LEU A 14 -2.86 -11.15 1.42
C LEU A 14 -3.34 -9.83 0.82
N VAL A 15 -2.48 -8.83 0.81
CA VAL A 15 -2.72 -7.55 0.14
C VAL A 15 -1.79 -7.44 -1.04
N VAL A 16 -2.36 -7.15 -2.22
CA VAL A 16 -1.65 -7.03 -3.49
C VAL A 16 -1.65 -5.57 -3.92
N PHE A 17 -0.48 -5.06 -4.29
CA PHE A 17 -0.29 -3.75 -4.87
C PHE A 17 0.38 -3.89 -6.24
N LEU A 18 -0.32 -3.51 -7.29
CA LEU A 18 0.23 -3.42 -8.64
C LEU A 18 0.89 -2.05 -8.85
N ARG A 19 2.09 -2.06 -9.41
CA ARG A 19 2.86 -0.83 -9.59
C ARG A 19 2.53 -0.13 -10.91
N GLY A 20 2.35 1.20 -10.86
CA GLY A 20 2.29 2.03 -12.06
C GLY A 20 1.12 1.74 -13.01
N CYS A 21 0.03 1.14 -12.50
CA CYS A 21 -1.17 0.91 -13.30
C CYS A 21 -2.09 2.14 -13.26
N ASN A 22 -2.72 2.46 -14.39
CA ASN A 22 -3.71 3.55 -14.51
C ASN A 22 -3.16 4.92 -14.08
N VAL A 23 -1.87 5.18 -14.31
CA VAL A 23 -1.21 6.47 -14.03
C VAL A 23 -0.67 7.05 -15.33
N GLY A 24 -0.95 8.33 -15.60
CA GLY A 24 -0.44 9.03 -16.78
C GLY A 24 -0.86 8.41 -18.13
N GLY A 25 -2.00 7.72 -18.17
CA GLY A 25 -2.50 7.02 -19.37
C GLY A 25 -1.75 5.72 -19.71
N GLN A 26 -0.82 5.27 -18.87
CA GLN A 26 -0.01 4.08 -19.08
C GLN A 26 -0.56 2.88 -18.32
N ARG A 27 -0.28 1.66 -18.84
CA ARG A 27 -0.67 0.38 -18.21
C ARG A 27 -2.14 0.38 -17.80
N THR A 28 -2.98 0.80 -18.74
CA THR A 28 -4.41 0.99 -18.52
C THR A 28 -5.11 -0.35 -18.48
N PHE A 29 -5.85 -0.62 -17.41
CA PHE A 29 -6.69 -1.82 -17.26
C PHE A 29 -7.86 -1.54 -16.31
N ARG A 30 -8.85 -2.44 -16.28
CA ARG A 30 -9.99 -2.38 -15.37
C ARG A 30 -9.76 -3.30 -14.17
N PRO A 31 -9.44 -2.79 -12.96
CA PRO A 31 -9.19 -3.64 -11.79
C PRO A 31 -10.38 -4.51 -11.39
N THR A 32 -11.61 -4.02 -11.62
CA THR A 32 -12.84 -4.78 -11.35
C THR A 32 -12.95 -6.03 -12.22
N LEU A 33 -12.55 -5.97 -13.49
CA LEU A 33 -12.53 -7.14 -14.36
C LEU A 33 -11.48 -8.17 -13.91
N LEU A 34 -10.30 -7.70 -13.49
CA LEU A 34 -9.28 -8.60 -12.92
C LEU A 34 -9.76 -9.27 -11.63
N ALA A 35 -10.47 -8.53 -10.76
CA ALA A 35 -11.05 -9.09 -9.54
C ALA A 35 -12.10 -10.17 -9.86
N GLU A 36 -12.96 -9.95 -10.85
CA GLU A 36 -13.95 -10.95 -11.29
C GLU A 36 -13.28 -12.22 -11.83
N GLN A 37 -12.23 -12.08 -12.64
CA GLN A 37 -11.45 -13.22 -13.13
C GLN A 37 -10.69 -13.97 -12.01
N LEU A 38 -10.51 -13.35 -10.85
CA LEU A 38 -9.84 -13.91 -9.67
C LEU A 38 -10.81 -14.22 -8.54
N LYS A 39 -12.13 -14.18 -8.76
CA LYS A 39 -13.15 -14.35 -7.71
C LYS A 39 -13.03 -15.63 -6.90
N HIS A 40 -12.41 -16.67 -7.45
CA HIS A 40 -12.13 -17.91 -6.72
C HIS A 40 -11.20 -17.71 -5.52
N TYR A 41 -10.47 -16.59 -5.46
CA TYR A 41 -9.67 -16.19 -4.30
C TYR A 41 -10.41 -15.29 -3.29
N ASP A 42 -11.70 -15.03 -3.50
CA ASP A 42 -12.46 -14.09 -2.69
C ASP A 42 -11.77 -12.72 -2.62
N VAL A 43 -11.64 -12.10 -3.80
CA VAL A 43 -10.87 -10.87 -4.01
C VAL A 43 -11.74 -9.63 -3.81
N VAL A 44 -11.25 -8.69 -3.01
CA VAL A 44 -11.83 -7.35 -2.90
C VAL A 44 -10.92 -6.35 -3.61
N ASN A 45 -11.44 -5.70 -4.66
CA ASN A 45 -10.74 -4.59 -5.34
C ASN A 45 -10.88 -3.29 -4.56
N ILE A 46 -9.78 -2.55 -4.39
CA ILE A 46 -9.73 -1.26 -3.72
C ILE A 46 -9.28 -0.18 -4.72
N GLY A 47 -10.25 0.61 -5.19
CA GLY A 47 -10.02 1.75 -6.08
C GLY A 47 -9.58 1.36 -7.49
N ALA A 48 -8.86 2.26 -8.15
CA ALA A 48 -8.48 2.15 -9.56
C ALA A 48 -7.01 1.80 -9.80
N ALA A 49 -6.14 1.88 -8.78
CA ALA A 49 -4.69 1.76 -8.95
C ALA A 49 -4.17 0.30 -8.96
N GLY A 50 -5.06 -0.69 -8.99
CA GLY A 50 -4.69 -2.11 -8.87
C GLY A 50 -4.25 -2.44 -7.45
N THR A 51 -5.18 -2.36 -6.50
CA THR A 51 -4.97 -2.77 -5.10
C THR A 51 -6.02 -3.79 -4.73
N PHE A 52 -5.62 -4.93 -4.19
CA PHE A 52 -6.54 -6.04 -3.93
C PHE A 52 -6.31 -6.64 -2.55
N VAL A 53 -7.39 -7.04 -1.89
CA VAL A 53 -7.35 -7.92 -0.71
C VAL A 53 -7.76 -9.31 -1.13
N ILE A 54 -6.94 -10.30 -0.81
CA ILE A 54 -7.13 -11.70 -1.14
C ILE A 54 -7.49 -12.42 0.16
N ARG A 55 -8.76 -12.80 0.33
CA ARG A 55 -9.25 -13.37 1.59
C ARG A 55 -9.09 -14.89 1.65
N ARG A 56 -9.22 -15.58 0.52
CA ARG A 56 -9.01 -17.02 0.47
C ARG A 56 -7.54 -17.38 0.62
N ARG A 57 -7.26 -18.37 1.47
CA ARG A 57 -5.91 -18.93 1.64
C ARG A 57 -5.36 -19.44 0.30
N THR A 58 -4.16 -18.98 -0.05
CA THR A 58 -3.43 -19.39 -1.26
C THR A 58 -1.93 -19.26 -1.04
N SER A 59 -1.12 -19.89 -1.89
CA SER A 59 0.32 -19.68 -1.90
C SER A 59 0.70 -18.43 -2.69
N LEU A 60 1.79 -17.76 -2.27
CA LEU A 60 2.30 -16.59 -3.00
C LEU A 60 2.68 -16.93 -4.44
N ALA A 61 3.21 -18.12 -4.69
CA ALA A 61 3.60 -18.57 -6.02
C ALA A 61 2.38 -18.69 -6.94
N ARG A 62 1.32 -19.36 -6.48
CA ARG A 62 0.07 -19.53 -7.24
C ARG A 62 -0.60 -18.19 -7.51
N LEU A 63 -0.71 -17.33 -6.50
CA LEU A 63 -1.30 -16.00 -6.65
C LEU A 63 -0.51 -15.15 -7.66
N ARG A 64 0.83 -15.18 -7.62
CA ARG A 64 1.66 -14.47 -8.60
C ARG A 64 1.44 -14.98 -10.02
N ALA A 65 1.45 -16.30 -10.22
CA ALA A 65 1.23 -16.90 -11.54
C ALA A 65 -0.16 -16.53 -12.11
N ASP A 66 -1.19 -16.55 -11.27
CA ASP A 66 -2.55 -16.20 -11.67
C ASP A 66 -2.72 -14.70 -11.97
N LEU A 67 -2.02 -13.81 -11.26
CA LEU A 67 -2.00 -12.38 -11.55
C LEU A 67 -1.26 -12.11 -12.86
N SER A 68 -0.07 -12.67 -13.03
CA SER A 68 0.75 -12.48 -14.24
C SER A 68 0.06 -13.00 -15.50
N SER A 69 -0.65 -14.13 -15.43
CA SER A 69 -1.37 -14.68 -16.60
C SER A 69 -2.62 -13.89 -17.02
N LYS A 70 -3.19 -13.08 -16.13
CA LYS A 70 -4.42 -12.31 -16.39
C LYS A 70 -4.18 -10.82 -16.65
N LEU A 71 -3.02 -10.31 -16.27
CA LEU A 71 -2.66 -8.92 -16.51
C LEU A 71 -2.30 -8.73 -18.00
N PRO A 72 -2.81 -7.68 -18.66
CA PRO A 72 -2.52 -7.42 -20.07
C PRO A 72 -1.12 -6.82 -20.31
N PHE A 73 -0.30 -6.73 -19.27
CA PHE A 73 1.04 -6.17 -19.31
C PHE A 73 1.87 -6.73 -18.16
N GLU A 74 3.19 -6.67 -18.31
CA GLU A 74 4.11 -6.92 -17.21
C GLU A 74 4.12 -5.74 -16.24
N THR A 75 4.00 -6.04 -14.95
CA THR A 75 4.18 -5.06 -13.88
C THR A 75 4.70 -5.71 -12.62
N GLU A 76 5.25 -4.89 -11.73
CA GLU A 76 5.64 -5.34 -10.41
C GLU A 76 4.43 -5.55 -9.51
N VAL A 77 4.38 -6.75 -8.93
CA VAL A 77 3.35 -7.20 -8.00
C VAL A 77 3.96 -7.28 -6.60
N ILE A 78 3.63 -6.31 -5.76
CA ILE A 78 4.06 -6.30 -4.35
C ILE A 78 2.95 -6.96 -3.52
N ILE A 79 3.31 -7.99 -2.74
CA ILE A 79 2.39 -8.74 -1.90
C ILE A 79 2.91 -8.72 -0.45
N CYS A 80 2.05 -8.36 0.49
CA CYS A 80 2.30 -8.45 1.93
C CYS A 80 1.14 -9.16 2.64
N LYS A 81 1.34 -9.58 3.89
CA LYS A 81 0.23 -10.11 4.69
C LYS A 81 -0.62 -8.94 5.20
N GLY A 82 -1.93 -9.17 5.30
CA GLY A 82 -2.84 -8.22 5.93
C GLY A 82 -2.50 -7.98 7.40
N SER A 83 -2.03 -9.00 8.11
CA SER A 83 -1.57 -8.91 9.50
C SER A 83 -0.44 -7.89 9.68
N ASP A 84 0.54 -7.90 8.76
CA ASP A 84 1.70 -7.01 8.84
C ASP A 84 1.23 -5.56 8.67
N LEU A 85 0.35 -5.31 7.69
CA LEU A 85 -0.22 -3.99 7.43
C LEU A 85 -1.10 -3.49 8.59
N ILE A 86 -1.88 -4.37 9.23
CA ILE A 86 -2.66 -4.04 10.43
C ILE A 86 -1.72 -3.67 11.58
N SER A 87 -0.67 -4.47 11.80
CA SER A 87 0.27 -4.27 12.90
C SER A 87 0.92 -2.89 12.83
N VAL A 88 1.50 -2.53 11.67
CA VAL A 88 2.16 -1.24 11.48
C VAL A 88 1.18 -0.07 11.49
N ALA A 89 -0.06 -0.27 11.04
CA ALA A 89 -1.09 0.78 11.09
C ALA A 89 -1.64 1.02 12.50
N SER A 90 -1.61 0.00 13.37
CA SER A 90 -2.04 0.13 14.77
C SER A 90 -1.06 0.97 15.62
N ALA A 91 0.17 1.19 15.16
CA ALA A 91 1.11 2.12 15.79
C ALA A 91 0.76 3.61 15.56
N ASP A 92 -0.32 3.88 14.82
CA ASP A 92 -0.80 5.21 14.42
C ASP A 92 0.33 6.14 13.92
N PRO A 93 0.94 5.82 12.76
CA PRO A 93 2.15 6.49 12.25
C PRO A 93 1.93 7.97 11.87
N PHE A 94 0.71 8.50 12.04
CA PHE A 94 0.35 9.88 11.75
C PHE A 94 -0.28 10.60 12.95
N ALA A 95 -0.19 10.04 14.17
CA ALA A 95 -0.82 10.58 15.37
C ALA A 95 -0.41 12.05 15.64
N ASP A 96 0.87 12.36 15.47
CA ASP A 96 1.43 13.70 15.74
C ASP A 96 1.27 14.67 14.56
N GLU A 97 0.71 14.23 13.44
CA GLU A 97 0.67 15.03 12.21
C GLU A 97 -0.72 15.64 11.99
N PRO A 98 -0.85 16.97 11.84
CA PRO A 98 -2.15 17.60 11.68
C PRO A 98 -2.82 17.17 10.37
N ILE A 99 -4.15 17.03 10.41
CA ILE A 99 -4.94 16.82 9.19
C ILE A 99 -5.08 18.16 8.49
N ARG A 100 -4.46 18.27 7.30
CA ARG A 100 -4.55 19.45 6.45
C ARG A 100 -4.89 19.07 5.02
N SER A 101 -5.68 19.89 4.33
CA SER A 101 -6.15 19.60 2.97
C SER A 101 -5.04 19.68 1.91
N ASP A 102 -4.01 20.48 2.16
CA ASP A 102 -2.81 20.64 1.34
C ASP A 102 -1.78 19.50 1.52
N ILE A 103 -1.97 18.64 2.54
CA ILE A 103 -1.07 17.53 2.85
C ILE A 103 -1.76 16.20 2.55
N VAL A 104 -1.01 15.26 1.97
CA VAL A 104 -1.45 13.90 1.75
C VAL A 104 -0.58 12.94 2.55
N ARG A 105 -1.24 12.12 3.37
CA ARG A 105 -0.62 10.95 4.03
C ARG A 105 -0.53 9.80 3.04
N PHE A 106 0.61 9.14 2.99
CA PHE A 106 0.84 8.00 2.11
C PHE A 106 1.64 6.90 2.80
N VAL A 107 1.54 5.70 2.21
CA VAL A 107 2.39 4.57 2.53
C VAL A 107 3.06 4.09 1.26
N SER A 108 4.37 3.90 1.30
CA SER A 108 5.11 3.18 0.28
C SER A 108 5.39 1.77 0.79
N VAL A 109 4.94 0.77 0.03
CA VAL A 109 5.19 -0.65 0.35
C VAL A 109 6.34 -1.14 -0.51
N PHE A 110 7.46 -1.50 0.10
CA PHE A 110 8.64 -1.99 -0.61
C PHE A 110 8.49 -3.45 -1.04
N ALA A 111 9.01 -3.80 -2.22
CA ALA A 111 9.01 -5.16 -2.76
C ALA A 111 9.83 -6.16 -1.93
N LYS A 112 10.79 -5.65 -1.14
CA LYS A 112 11.58 -6.36 -0.13
C LYS A 112 11.88 -5.41 1.03
N ARG A 113 12.34 -5.90 2.18
CA ARG A 113 12.84 -5.05 3.26
C ARG A 113 14.07 -4.26 2.77
N PRO A 114 14.09 -2.91 2.86
CA PRO A 114 15.29 -2.14 2.60
C PRO A 114 16.41 -2.51 3.57
N ARG A 115 17.65 -2.59 3.07
CA ARG A 115 18.82 -2.96 3.89
C ARG A 115 19.44 -1.77 4.62
N CYS A 116 19.38 -0.59 4.00
CA CYS A 116 19.86 0.65 4.56
C CYS A 116 18.66 1.58 4.75
N LEU A 117 18.50 2.10 5.95
CA LEU A 117 17.44 3.03 6.32
C LEU A 117 18.11 4.37 6.67
N PRO A 118 17.89 5.43 5.89
CA PRO A 118 18.16 6.79 6.33
C PRO A 118 17.48 7.06 7.68
N SER A 119 18.07 7.95 8.48
CA SER A 119 17.45 8.39 9.73
C SER A 119 16.08 9.03 9.45
N THR A 120 15.07 8.61 10.20
CA THR A 120 13.72 9.16 10.16
C THR A 120 13.39 9.87 11.47
N PRO A 121 12.63 10.97 11.45
CA PRO A 121 12.00 11.58 10.27
C PRO A 121 13.00 12.33 9.38
N MET A 122 12.72 12.40 8.08
CA MET A 122 13.51 13.18 7.11
C MET A 122 12.61 13.95 6.12
N SER A 123 13.12 15.06 5.60
CA SER A 123 12.42 15.93 4.65
C SER A 123 13.12 15.95 3.29
N LEU A 124 12.34 16.12 2.22
CA LEU A 124 12.81 16.31 0.85
C LEU A 124 12.14 17.55 0.23
N PRO A 125 12.92 18.53 -0.27
CA PRO A 125 14.38 18.63 -0.09
C PRO A 125 14.76 18.75 1.39
N ALA A 126 16.04 18.47 1.71
CA ALA A 126 16.55 18.56 3.08
C ALA A 126 16.55 20.02 3.58
N ASP A 127 16.87 20.94 2.68
CA ASP A 127 16.91 22.38 2.94
C ASP A 127 15.71 23.10 2.30
N GLY A 128 15.21 24.12 2.98
CA GLY A 128 14.10 24.95 2.52
C GLY A 128 12.72 24.34 2.77
N GLU A 129 11.74 24.73 1.96
CA GLU A 129 10.39 24.22 2.10
C GLU A 129 10.28 22.75 1.66
N TRP A 130 9.92 21.89 2.61
CA TRP A 130 9.73 20.47 2.33
C TRP A 130 8.54 20.23 1.39
N VAL A 131 8.71 19.25 0.51
CA VAL A 131 7.68 18.74 -0.41
C VAL A 131 7.19 17.37 0.03
N LEU A 132 8.12 16.52 0.47
CA LEU A 132 7.85 15.18 0.99
C LEU A 132 8.54 15.03 2.35
N ARG A 133 7.86 14.44 3.33
CA ARG A 133 8.45 14.02 4.60
C ARG A 133 8.28 12.51 4.76
N VAL A 134 9.34 11.84 5.14
CA VAL A 134 9.29 10.46 5.62
C VAL A 134 9.25 10.52 7.14
N LEU A 135 8.22 9.93 7.74
CA LEU A 135 8.01 9.97 9.19
C LEU A 135 8.67 8.79 9.88
N ALA A 136 8.41 7.59 9.35
CA ALA A 136 8.86 6.33 9.92
C ALA A 136 8.98 5.27 8.83
N ILE A 137 9.79 4.26 9.12
CA ILE A 137 9.91 3.05 8.31
C ILE A 137 9.87 1.85 9.23
N GLU A 138 8.90 0.97 8.99
CA GLU A 138 8.71 -0.26 9.75
C GLU A 138 8.70 -1.45 8.79
N ASP A 139 9.68 -2.34 8.95
CA ASP A 139 9.94 -3.46 8.04
C ASP A 139 10.02 -3.03 6.55
N ARG A 140 8.90 -3.15 5.82
CA ARG A 140 8.77 -2.82 4.40
C ARG A 140 7.78 -1.69 4.12
N PHE A 141 7.29 -1.02 5.15
CA PHE A 141 6.32 0.07 5.06
C PHE A 141 6.98 1.38 5.42
N LEU A 142 6.99 2.32 4.47
CA LEU A 142 7.40 3.69 4.71
C LEU A 142 6.17 4.56 4.84
N PHE A 143 6.08 5.32 5.92
CA PHE A 143 5.01 6.27 6.20
C PHE A 143 5.51 7.68 5.93
N GLY A 144 4.71 8.46 5.22
CA GLY A 144 5.12 9.79 4.84
C GLY A 144 3.98 10.73 4.51
N LEU A 145 4.36 11.99 4.37
CA LEU A 145 3.51 13.10 3.98
C LEU A 145 4.05 13.71 2.69
N TYR A 146 3.18 14.20 1.81
CA TYR A 146 3.60 15.11 0.76
C TYR A 146 2.63 16.27 0.62
N ARG A 147 3.14 17.43 0.22
CA ARG A 147 2.30 18.60 -0.14
C ARG A 147 1.71 18.41 -1.53
N ARG A 148 0.44 18.75 -1.72
CA ARG A 148 -0.27 18.65 -3.00
C ARG A 148 0.28 19.65 -4.01
N GLN A 149 1.36 19.27 -4.68
CA GLN A 149 1.99 20.04 -5.74
C GLN A 149 2.70 19.12 -6.74
N MET A 150 2.90 19.59 -7.97
CA MET A 150 3.48 18.78 -9.06
C MET A 150 4.85 18.18 -8.69
N LYS A 151 5.67 18.93 -7.95
CA LYS A 151 6.99 18.47 -7.48
C LYS A 151 6.91 17.22 -6.58
N ALA A 152 5.78 16.93 -5.94
CA ALA A 152 5.65 15.73 -5.12
C ALA A 152 5.80 14.44 -5.95
N ILE A 153 5.42 14.46 -7.24
CA ILE A 153 5.53 13.30 -8.13
C ILE A 153 6.99 12.88 -8.30
N SER A 154 7.92 13.83 -8.46
CA SER A 154 9.35 13.51 -8.61
C SER A 154 9.94 12.93 -7.33
N TYR A 155 9.61 13.49 -6.16
CA TYR A 155 10.07 12.95 -4.87
C TYR A 155 9.50 11.56 -4.56
N LEU A 156 8.22 11.33 -4.86
CA LEU A 156 7.61 10.01 -4.74
C LEU A 156 8.28 9.00 -5.69
N GLY A 157 8.60 9.42 -6.92
CA GLY A 157 9.37 8.60 -7.87
C GLY A 157 10.80 8.29 -7.43
N ALA A 158 11.41 9.17 -6.61
CA ALA A 158 12.77 9.02 -6.11
C ALA A 158 12.90 8.03 -4.93
N ILE A 159 11.79 7.61 -4.31
CA ILE A 159 11.79 6.66 -3.17
C ILE A 159 12.57 5.39 -3.50
N ASP A 160 12.36 4.81 -4.69
CA ASP A 160 13.09 3.61 -5.10
C ASP A 160 14.62 3.78 -5.04
N ARG A 161 15.10 4.91 -5.55
CA ARG A 161 16.53 5.22 -5.61
C ARG A 161 17.09 5.49 -4.21
N LEU A 162 16.34 6.21 -3.37
CA LEU A 162 16.74 6.56 -2.01
C LEU A 162 16.90 5.33 -1.12
N PHE A 163 16.01 4.34 -1.27
CA PHE A 163 15.99 3.14 -0.43
C PHE A 163 16.57 1.90 -1.10
N GLY A 164 16.98 2.01 -2.38
CA GLY A 164 17.53 0.91 -3.17
C GLY A 164 16.57 -0.25 -3.43
N VAL A 165 15.27 -0.07 -3.17
CA VAL A 165 14.24 -1.10 -3.31
C VAL A 165 13.02 -0.49 -3.97
N ARG A 166 12.47 -1.20 -4.97
CA ARG A 166 11.24 -0.80 -5.63
C ARG A 166 10.07 -0.75 -4.65
N ALA A 167 9.31 0.33 -4.67
CA ALA A 167 8.15 0.54 -3.81
C ALA A 167 6.88 0.82 -4.62
N THR A 168 5.73 0.59 -4.00
CA THR A 168 4.45 1.06 -4.53
C THR A 168 3.80 1.98 -3.51
N THR A 169 3.56 3.23 -3.90
CA THR A 169 2.93 4.23 -3.05
C THR A 169 1.41 4.19 -3.17
N ARG A 170 0.72 4.29 -2.02
CA ARG A 170 -0.73 4.44 -1.90
C ARG A 170 -1.08 5.53 -0.91
N ASN A 171 -2.18 6.21 -1.19
CA ASN A 171 -2.78 7.18 -0.28
C ASN A 171 -3.24 6.45 1.00
N TRP A 172 -3.08 7.09 2.17
CA TRP A 172 -3.51 6.52 3.44
C TRP A 172 -5.01 6.19 3.49
N ASN A 173 -5.86 6.92 2.77
CA ASN A 173 -7.28 6.60 2.66
C ASN A 173 -7.48 5.22 1.99
N THR A 174 -6.67 4.89 0.99
CA THR A 174 -6.68 3.54 0.37
C THR A 174 -6.27 2.48 1.39
N ILE A 175 -5.19 2.73 2.14
CA ILE A 175 -4.72 1.81 3.20
C ILE A 175 -5.77 1.64 4.30
N SER A 176 -6.42 2.72 4.71
CA SER A 176 -7.51 2.70 5.69
C SER A 176 -8.69 1.84 5.22
N THR A 177 -9.05 1.91 3.93
CA THR A 177 -10.08 1.02 3.35
C THR A 177 -9.63 -0.44 3.34
N ILE A 178 -8.37 -0.73 3.01
CA ILE A 178 -7.81 -2.09 3.10
C ILE A 178 -7.94 -2.61 4.53
N ILE A 179 -7.53 -1.82 5.54
CA ILE A 179 -7.60 -2.21 6.94
C ILE A 179 -9.05 -2.46 7.38
N LYS A 180 -10.01 -1.63 6.94
CA LYS A 180 -11.44 -1.86 7.19
C LYS A 180 -11.87 -3.22 6.64
N VAL A 181 -11.54 -3.53 5.38
CA VAL A 181 -11.85 -4.82 4.74
C VAL A 181 -11.21 -5.99 5.49
N LEU A 182 -9.95 -5.86 5.91
CA LEU A 182 -9.24 -6.91 6.65
C LEU A 182 -9.82 -7.16 8.06
N ARG A 183 -10.47 -6.16 8.65
CA ARG A 183 -11.13 -6.24 9.97
C ARG A 183 -12.59 -6.67 9.84
N SER A 184 -13.26 -6.35 8.74
CA SER A 184 -14.64 -6.74 8.49
C SER A 184 -14.71 -8.16 7.91
N GLU A 185 -14.54 -9.20 8.73
CA GLU A 185 -15.27 -10.47 8.57
C GLU A 185 -15.04 -11.49 9.71
N GLY A 186 -16.07 -11.57 10.54
CA GLY A 186 -16.41 -12.64 11.47
C GLY A 186 -17.94 -12.72 11.61
N SER A 187 -18.65 -12.65 10.48
CA SER A 187 -20.11 -12.78 10.40
C SER A 187 -20.48 -14.08 9.71
#